data_AF-A0A933ZFJ7-F1
#
_entry.id   AF-A0A933ZFJ7-F1
#
_cell.length_a   1.000
_cell.length_b   1.000
_cell.length_c   1.000
_cell.angle_alpha   90.00
_cell.angle_beta   90.00
_cell.angle_gamma   90.00
#
_symmetry.space_group_name_H-M   'P 1'
#
loop_
_entity.id
_entity.type
_entity.pdbx_description
1 polymer ?
#
loop_
_entity_poly.entity_id
_entity_poly.type
_entity_poly.pdbx_seq_one_letter_code
_entity_poly.pdbx_strand_id
1 'polypeptide(L)'
;MMIRDRAWMPRLSRWIAGALAASALLLLPSEVLAAGGKPASKLVNVADTRHLAPGLSKWLADLYNDNLLIYGLVVVAIMAAMGGVLGFVFDRATALFGINLGRLDHHE
;
A
#
# COMPACT_ATOMS: atom_id res chain seq x y z
N MET A 1 53.80 2.58 3.77
CA MET A 1 53.23 1.21 3.87
C MET A 1 51.88 1.31 4.58
N MET A 2 50.76 1.26 3.84
CA MET A 2 49.47 0.79 4.37
C MET A 2 48.48 0.61 3.20
N ILE A 3 48.32 -0.62 2.73
CA ILE A 3 47.27 -1.01 1.79
C ILE A 3 46.05 -1.38 2.66
N ARG A 4 44.91 -0.75 2.37
CA ARG A 4 43.65 -0.92 3.11
C ARG A 4 42.90 -2.11 2.51
N ASP A 5 42.91 -3.24 3.21
CA ASP A 5 42.30 -4.49 2.75
C ASP A 5 40.77 -4.45 2.87
N ARG A 6 40.12 -4.23 1.72
CA ARG A 6 38.66 -4.34 1.52
C ARG A 6 38.27 -5.82 1.41
N ALA A 7 38.37 -6.59 2.50
CA ALA A 7 38.20 -8.05 2.44
C ALA A 7 37.02 -8.64 3.23
N TRP A 8 36.10 -7.83 3.78
CA TRP A 8 34.98 -8.32 4.63
C TRP A 8 33.57 -8.27 4.01
N MET A 9 33.43 -7.82 2.76
CA MET A 9 32.11 -7.55 2.14
C MET A 9 31.55 -8.54 1.09
N PRO A 10 32.19 -9.66 0.68
CA PRO A 10 31.67 -10.45 -0.44
C PRO A 10 30.47 -11.33 -0.06
N ARG A 11 30.33 -11.76 1.21
CA ARG A 11 29.17 -12.57 1.64
C ARG A 11 27.91 -11.71 1.76
N LEU A 12 27.99 -10.57 2.45
CA LEU A 12 26.88 -9.63 2.61
C LEU A 12 26.42 -9.04 1.26
N SER A 13 27.36 -8.71 0.36
CA SER A 13 27.06 -8.24 -1.00
C SER A 13 26.24 -9.25 -1.80
N ARG A 14 26.51 -10.55 -1.66
CA ARG A 14 25.74 -11.61 -2.35
C ARG A 14 24.33 -11.76 -1.80
N TRP A 15 24.13 -11.58 -0.49
CA TRP A 15 22.79 -11.56 0.11
C TRP A 15 21.98 -10.33 -0.29
N ILE A 16 22.61 -9.14 -0.31
CA ILE A 16 21.97 -7.90 -0.77
C ILE A 16 21.61 -8.01 -2.26
N ALA A 17 22.51 -8.51 -3.10
CA ALA A 17 22.25 -8.73 -4.52
C ALA A 17 21.13 -9.76 -4.75
N GLY A 18 21.10 -10.84 -3.97
CA GLY A 18 20.03 -11.84 -4.02
C GLY A 18 18.68 -11.27 -3.58
N ALA A 19 18.64 -10.48 -2.52
CA ALA A 19 17.42 -9.82 -2.05
C ALA A 19 16.91 -8.80 -3.07
N LEU A 20 17.79 -8.00 -3.68
CA LEU A 20 17.42 -7.06 -4.73
C LEU A 20 16.89 -7.75 -5.99
N ALA A 21 17.49 -8.87 -6.40
CA ALA A 21 17.01 -9.65 -7.53
C ALA A 21 15.62 -10.27 -7.24
N ALA A 22 15.40 -10.78 -6.03
CA ALA A 22 14.11 -11.32 -5.61
C ALA A 22 13.03 -10.23 -5.55
N SER A 23 13.35 -9.05 -5.00
CA SER A 23 12.46 -7.89 -4.99
C SER A 23 12.14 -7.41 -6.41
N ALA A 24 13.14 -7.39 -7.30
CA ALA A 24 12.93 -7.04 -8.71
C ALA A 24 11.94 -8.02 -9.37
N LEU A 25 12.09 -9.33 -9.15
CA LEU A 25 11.17 -10.36 -9.64
C LEU A 25 9.74 -10.21 -9.09
N LEU A 26 9.58 -9.79 -7.83
CA LEU A 26 8.27 -9.55 -7.20
C LEU A 26 7.61 -8.25 -7.66
N LEU A 27 8.40 -7.27 -8.09
CA LEU A 27 7.92 -6.00 -8.62
C LEU A 27 7.69 -6.03 -10.14
N LEU A 28 8.04 -7.12 -10.82
CA LEU A 28 7.73 -7.28 -12.24
C LEU A 28 6.20 -7.31 -12.42
N PRO A 29 5.65 -6.52 -13.36
CA PRO A 29 4.23 -6.57 -13.65
C PRO A 29 3.86 -7.99 -14.09
N SER A 30 2.94 -8.62 -13.38
CA SER A 30 2.45 -9.97 -13.69
C SER A 30 1.91 -10.07 -15.12
N GLU A 31 1.41 -8.96 -15.67
CA GLU A 31 0.96 -8.86 -17.06
C GLU A 31 2.09 -9.09 -18.09
N VAL A 32 3.32 -8.65 -17.78
CA VAL A 32 4.50 -8.87 -18.64
C VAL A 32 4.91 -10.35 -18.62
N LEU A 33 4.75 -11.01 -17.48
CA LEU A 33 5.03 -12.45 -17.32
C LEU A 33 3.93 -13.33 -17.94
N ALA A 34 2.71 -12.81 -18.11
CA ALA A 34 1.56 -13.51 -18.66
C ALA A 34 1.33 -13.28 -20.17
N ALA A 35 2.16 -12.45 -20.81
CA ALA A 35 2.01 -12.01 -22.21
C ALA A 35 2.10 -13.14 -23.28
N GLY A 36 2.38 -14.39 -22.90
CA GLY A 36 2.40 -15.55 -23.79
C GLY A 36 1.05 -16.29 -23.95
N GLY A 37 0.03 -15.93 -23.18
CA GLY A 37 -1.30 -16.55 -23.24
C GLY A 37 -2.21 -15.98 -24.34
N LYS A 38 -3.25 -16.73 -24.73
CA LYS A 38 -4.34 -16.16 -25.56
C LYS A 38 -4.87 -14.89 -24.90
N PRO A 39 -5.16 -13.81 -25.65
CA PRO A 39 -5.66 -12.56 -25.06
C PRO A 39 -6.85 -12.90 -24.19
N ALA A 40 -6.71 -12.67 -22.88
CA ALA A 40 -7.78 -12.92 -21.93
C ALA A 40 -9.01 -12.15 -22.44
N SER A 41 -10.12 -12.88 -22.67
CA SER A 41 -11.38 -12.26 -23.06
C SER A 41 -11.64 -11.10 -22.09
N LYS A 42 -11.85 -9.90 -22.63
CA LYS A 42 -12.04 -8.68 -21.84
C LYS A 42 -13.09 -8.92 -20.75
N LEU A 43 -12.62 -9.22 -19.54
CA LEU A 43 -13.48 -9.37 -18.37
C LEU A 43 -13.96 -7.96 -18.05
N VAL A 44 -15.19 -7.67 -18.44
CA VAL A 44 -15.82 -6.40 -18.10
C VAL A 44 -16.17 -6.47 -16.62
N ASN A 45 -15.38 -5.78 -15.80
CA ASN A 45 -15.60 -5.72 -14.37
C ASN A 45 -16.66 -4.64 -14.09
N VAL A 46 -17.87 -5.08 -13.72
CA VAL A 46 -19.03 -4.22 -13.43
C VAL A 46 -19.64 -4.70 -12.12
N ALA A 47 -19.89 -3.76 -11.22
CA ALA A 47 -20.62 -4.05 -9.99
C ALA A 47 -22.10 -4.29 -10.30
N ASP A 48 -22.68 -5.37 -9.75
CA ASP A 48 -24.11 -5.65 -9.90
C ASP A 48 -24.94 -4.75 -8.97
N THR A 49 -25.67 -3.79 -9.55
CA THR A 49 -26.47 -2.81 -8.80
C THR A 49 -27.97 -3.12 -8.77
N ARG A 50 -28.41 -4.21 -9.42
CA ARG A 50 -29.83 -4.52 -9.65
C ARG A 50 -30.63 -4.78 -8.38
N HIS A 51 -29.97 -5.28 -7.35
CA HIS A 51 -30.60 -5.65 -6.07
C HIS A 51 -30.15 -4.75 -4.91
N LEU A 52 -29.44 -3.65 -5.21
CA LEU A 52 -29.00 -2.71 -4.18
C LEU A 52 -30.12 -1.73 -3.86
N ALA A 53 -30.48 -1.65 -2.58
CA ALA A 53 -31.38 -0.61 -2.10
C ALA A 53 -30.75 0.79 -2.28
N PRO A 54 -31.55 1.84 -2.50
CA PRO A 54 -31.06 3.22 -2.51
C PRO A 54 -30.29 3.55 -1.23
N GLY A 55 -29.07 4.05 -1.36
CA GLY A 55 -28.19 4.36 -0.23
C GLY A 55 -26.72 4.39 -0.60
N LEU A 56 -25.86 4.40 0.42
CA LEU A 56 -24.40 4.50 0.26
C LEU A 56 -23.83 3.37 -0.60
N SER A 57 -24.28 2.13 -0.38
CA SER A 57 -23.78 0.96 -1.12
C SER A 57 -24.12 1.05 -2.61
N LYS A 58 -25.34 1.48 -2.95
CA LYS A 58 -25.74 1.70 -4.35
C LYS A 58 -24.95 2.86 -4.96
N TRP A 59 -24.80 3.97 -4.24
CA TRP A 59 -24.03 5.12 -4.71
C TRP A 59 -22.55 4.77 -4.99
N LEU A 60 -21.90 4.02 -4.11
CA LEU A 60 -20.52 3.56 -4.32
C LEU A 60 -20.41 2.60 -5.52
N ALA A 61 -21.37 1.69 -5.68
CA ALA A 61 -21.38 0.74 -6.79
C ALA A 61 -21.68 1.42 -8.14
N ASP A 62 -22.58 2.40 -8.15
CA ASP A 62 -22.85 3.23 -9.33
C ASP A 62 -21.59 4.06 -9.67
N LEU A 63 -20.92 4.67 -8.67
CA LEU A 63 -19.67 5.41 -8.87
C LEU A 63 -18.54 4.55 -9.46
N TYR A 64 -18.43 3.29 -9.01
CA TYR A 64 -17.48 2.31 -9.55
C TYR A 64 -17.74 2.04 -11.04
N ASN A 65 -19.01 1.90 -11.42
CA ASN A 65 -19.43 1.59 -12.79
C ASN A 65 -19.30 2.80 -13.73
N ASP A 66 -19.58 4.02 -13.24
CA ASP A 66 -19.62 5.23 -14.04
C ASP A 66 -18.22 5.84 -14.26
N ASN A 67 -17.39 5.92 -13.21
CA ASN A 67 -16.08 6.55 -13.29
C ASN A 67 -15.09 6.03 -12.23
N LEU A 68 -14.21 5.12 -12.66
CA LEU A 68 -13.17 4.52 -11.83
C LEU A 68 -12.18 5.54 -11.23
N LEU A 69 -11.93 6.68 -11.87
CA LEU A 69 -11.02 7.70 -11.33
C LEU A 69 -11.62 8.36 -10.09
N ILE A 70 -12.91 8.74 -10.16
CA ILE A 70 -13.61 9.35 -9.03
C ILE A 70 -13.80 8.33 -7.92
N TYR A 71 -14.17 7.08 -8.26
CA TYR A 71 -14.22 5.98 -7.29
C TYR A 71 -12.88 5.83 -6.56
N GLY A 72 -11.77 5.78 -7.29
CA GLY A 72 -10.43 5.68 -6.72
C GLY A 72 -10.11 6.82 -5.76
N LEU A 73 -10.39 8.07 -6.15
CA LEU A 73 -10.17 9.24 -5.29
C LEU A 73 -11.00 9.18 -3.99
N VAL A 74 -12.27 8.77 -4.08
CA VAL A 74 -13.15 8.61 -2.91
C VAL A 74 -12.57 7.55 -1.96
N VAL A 75 -12.15 6.39 -2.48
CA VAL A 75 -11.57 5.32 -1.66
C VAL A 75 -10.28 5.78 -0.98
N VAL A 76 -9.39 6.47 -1.69
CA VAL A 76 -8.14 7.01 -1.13
C VAL A 76 -8.44 8.02 -0.02
N ALA A 77 -9.39 8.93 -0.23
CA ALA A 77 -9.78 9.91 0.77
C ALA A 77 -10.35 9.26 2.04
N ILE A 78 -11.21 8.24 1.89
CA ILE A 78 -11.77 7.48 3.02
C ILE A 78 -10.65 6.78 3.80
N MET A 79 -9.71 6.12 3.10
CA MET A 79 -8.58 5.43 3.74
C MET A 79 -7.70 6.39 4.53
N ALA A 80 -7.37 7.56 3.97
CA ALA A 80 -6.59 8.59 4.65
C ALA A 80 -7.33 9.10 5.90
N ALA A 81 -8.64 9.36 5.78
CA ALA A 81 -9.46 9.79 6.91
C ALA A 81 -9.51 8.73 8.02
N MET A 82 -9.75 7.46 7.67
CA MET A 82 -9.77 6.35 8.64
C MET A 82 -8.42 6.18 9.35
N GLY A 83 -7.30 6.28 8.62
CA GLY A 83 -5.96 6.25 9.20
C GLY A 83 -5.74 7.40 10.19
N GLY A 84 -6.16 8.61 9.84
CA GLY A 84 -6.10 9.77 10.73
C GLY A 84 -6.94 9.60 12.00
N VAL A 85 -8.17 9.08 11.87
CA VAL A 85 -9.03 8.78 13.01
C VAL A 85 -8.39 7.73 13.91
N LEU A 86 -7.85 6.66 13.35
CA LEU A 86 -7.20 5.61 14.13
C LEU A 86 -5.97 6.14 14.88
N GLY A 87 -5.12 6.95 14.23
CA GLY A 87 -3.98 7.59 14.87
C GLY A 87 -4.40 8.47 16.03
N PHE A 88 -5.41 9.32 15.83
CA PHE A 88 -5.94 10.18 16.88
C PHE A 88 -6.53 9.38 18.06
N VAL A 89 -7.27 8.30 17.78
CA VAL A 89 -7.81 7.41 18.82
C VAL A 89 -6.68 6.77 19.61
N PHE A 90 -5.62 6.32 18.93
CA PHE A 90 -4.48 5.69 19.58
C PHE A 90 -3.69 6.66 20.45
N ASP A 91 -3.51 7.91 20.02
CA ASP A 91 -2.92 8.97 20.83
C ASP A 91 -3.71 9.18 22.13
N ARG A 92 -5.04 9.18 22.04
CA ARG A 92 -5.90 9.30 23.23
C ARG A 92 -5.84 8.07 24.11
N ALA A 93 -5.86 6.88 23.53
CA ALA A 93 -5.72 5.64 24.29
C ALA A 93 -4.39 5.59 25.05
N THR A 94 -3.31 6.01 24.42
CA THR A 94 -1.96 6.04 25.03
C THR A 94 -1.87 7.05 26.18
N ALA A 95 -2.55 8.20 26.05
CA ALA A 95 -2.69 9.17 27.13
C ALA A 95 -3.44 8.62 28.36
N LEU A 96 -4.41 7.72 28.19
CA LEU A 96 -5.12 7.07 29.31
C LEU A 96 -4.19 6.14 30.11
N PHE A 97 -3.17 5.56 29.48
CA PHE A 97 -2.16 4.73 30.15
C PHE A 97 -1.03 5.55 30.78
N GLY A 98 -1.11 6.89 30.76
CA GLY A 98 -0.08 7.77 31.33
C GLY A 98 1.20 7.86 30.49
N ILE A 99 1.21 7.27 29.29
CA ILE A 99 2.32 7.38 28.34
C ILE A 99 2.04 8.61 27.50
N ASN A 100 2.66 9.74 27.85
CA ASN A 100 2.54 10.95 27.05
C ASN A 100 3.69 10.98 26.03
N LEU A 101 3.38 10.66 24.77
CA LEU A 101 4.30 10.83 23.63
C LEU A 101 4.34 12.29 23.16
N GLY A 102 4.18 13.23 24.10
CA GLY A 102 4.38 14.65 23.85
C GLY A 102 5.77 14.87 23.26
N ARG A 103 5.85 15.87 22.37
CA ARG A 103 7.08 16.38 21.72
C ARG A 103 8.27 16.04 22.60
N LEU A 104 9.13 15.12 22.15
CA LEU A 104 10.38 14.80 22.83
C LEU A 104 11.02 16.13 23.23
N ASP A 105 11.01 16.44 24.52
CA ASP A 105 11.76 17.57 25.07
C ASP A 105 13.21 17.26 24.72
N HIS A 106 13.65 17.82 23.59
CA HIS A 106 15.05 17.94 23.25
C HIS A 106 15.56 18.96 24.26
N HIS A 107 15.88 18.44 25.44
CA HIS A 107 16.75 19.10 26.40
C HIS A 107 18.13 19.18 25.74
N GLU A 108 18.30 20.20 24.90
CA GLU A 108 19.61 20.78 24.58
C GLU A 108 19.91 21.89 25.61
#